data_AF-A0A8S2SKJ7-F1
#
_entry.id   AF-A0A8S2SKJ7-F1
#
_cell.length_a   1.000
_cell.length_b   1.000
_cell.length_c   1.000
_cell.angle_alpha   90.00
_cell.angle_beta   90.00
_cell.angle_gamma   90.00
#
_symmetry.space_group_name_H-M   'P 1'
#
loop_
_entity.id
_entity.type
_entity.pdbx_description
1 polymer ?
#
loop_
_entity_poly.entity_id
_entity_poly.type
_entity_poly.pdbx_seq_one_letter_code
_entity_poly.pdbx_strand_id
1 'polypeptide(L)'
;KIKDFLNEFEIDTADGYKASKYAKQLRNLANREQTTLVVDIDDIALVDPELAEAITENCRRYTQLFSQVIQEMLPELKDKE
;
A
#
# COMPACT_ATOMS: atom_id res chain seq x y z
N LYS A 1 -7.06 -4.78 -7.66
CA LYS A 1 -6.50 -5.59 -6.54
C LYS A 1 -5.44 -4.83 -5.75
N ILE A 2 -4.24 -4.58 -6.30
CA ILE A 2 -3.18 -3.86 -5.54
C ILE A 2 -3.55 -2.39 -5.27
N LYS A 3 -4.11 -1.68 -6.27
CA LYS A 3 -4.60 -0.30 -6.10
C LYS A 3 -5.70 -0.20 -5.06
N ASP A 4 -6.68 -1.10 -5.12
CA ASP A 4 -7.80 -1.19 -4.17
C ASP A 4 -7.28 -1.44 -2.75
N PHE A 5 -6.40 -2.43 -2.55
CA PHE A 5 -5.76 -2.70 -1.26
C PHE A 5 -5.06 -1.46 -0.68
N LEU A 6 -4.26 -0.75 -1.49
CA LEU A 6 -3.52 0.42 -1.04
C LEU A 6 -4.42 1.60 -0.61
N ASN A 7 -5.62 1.71 -1.19
CA ASN A 7 -6.58 2.76 -0.89
C ASN A 7 -7.56 2.39 0.24
N GLU A 8 -8.03 1.15 0.27
CA GLU A 8 -9.12 0.69 1.14
C GLU A 8 -8.64 0.01 2.42
N PHE A 9 -7.35 -0.30 2.55
CA PHE A 9 -6.84 -0.95 3.76
C PHE A 9 -6.85 0.01 4.97
N GLU A 10 -7.73 -0.31 5.92
CA GLU A 10 -7.89 0.38 7.19
C GLU A 10 -7.44 -0.52 8.33
N ILE A 11 -6.71 0.04 9.29
CA ILE A 11 -6.41 -0.63 10.55
C ILE A 11 -7.22 0.01 11.67
N ASP A 12 -7.74 -0.82 12.57
CA ASP A 12 -8.32 -0.36 13.83
C ASP A 12 -7.20 0.15 14.73
N THR A 13 -7.20 1.44 14.98
CA THR A 13 -6.29 2.06 15.93
C THR A 13 -6.83 1.80 17.34
N ALA A 14 -5.95 1.69 18.34
CA ALA A 14 -6.33 1.44 19.74
C ALA A 14 -7.36 2.45 20.31
N ASP A 15 -7.48 3.61 19.67
CA ASP A 15 -8.39 4.70 20.01
C ASP A 15 -9.80 4.54 19.38
N GLY A 16 -10.06 3.44 18.66
CA GLY A 16 -11.35 3.13 18.02
C GLY A 16 -11.57 3.81 16.67
N TYR A 17 -10.56 4.49 16.13
CA TYR A 17 -10.58 5.11 14.81
C TYR A 17 -9.96 4.18 13.76
N LYS A 18 -10.58 4.13 12.58
CA LYS A 18 -10.02 3.50 11.40
C LYS A 18 -8.98 4.40 10.76
N ALA A 19 -7.75 3.93 10.67
CA ALA A 19 -6.66 4.66 10.04
C ALA A 19 -6.20 3.94 8.77
N SER A 20 -6.15 4.66 7.65
CA SER A 20 -5.62 4.13 6.39
C SER A 20 -4.08 4.10 6.43
N LYS A 21 -3.51 2.97 6.88
CA LYS A 21 -2.07 2.77 7.10
C LYS A 21 -1.24 3.07 5.85
N TYR A 22 -1.68 2.58 4.69
CA TYR A 22 -0.93 2.69 3.42
C TYR A 22 -1.22 3.99 2.68
N ALA A 23 -2.46 4.47 2.68
CA ALA A 23 -2.82 5.73 2.02
C ALA A 23 -2.03 6.93 2.58
N LYS A 24 -1.81 7.00 3.90
CA LYS A 24 -0.99 8.04 4.52
C LYS A 24 0.48 7.98 4.07
N GLN A 25 1.06 6.79 4.02
CA GLN A 25 2.44 6.61 3.55
C GLN A 25 2.59 6.95 2.07
N LEU A 26 1.59 6.63 1.24
CA LEU A 26 1.58 6.99 -0.18
C LEU A 26 1.56 8.51 -0.40
N ARG A 27 0.80 9.26 0.41
CA ARG A 27 0.85 10.73 0.38
C ARG A 27 2.23 11.26 0.76
N ASN A 28 2.83 10.75 1.83
CA ASN A 28 4.17 11.14 2.22
C ASN A 28 5.22 10.83 1.13
N LEU A 29 5.06 9.70 0.41
CA LEU A 29 5.89 9.37 -0.75
C LEU A 29 5.68 10.35 -1.90
N ALA A 30 4.44 10.73 -2.21
CA ALA A 30 4.11 11.70 -3.26
C ALA A 30 4.69 13.09 -2.96
N ASN A 31 4.66 13.50 -1.68
CA ASN A 31 5.24 14.75 -1.18
C ASN A 31 6.77 14.71 -1.02
N ARG A 32 7.41 13.55 -1.26
CA ARG A 32 8.84 13.30 -1.02
C ARG A 32 9.27 13.48 0.44
N GLU A 33 8.33 13.35 1.38
CA GLU A 33 8.58 13.31 2.83
C GLU A 33 9.05 11.92 3.27
N GLN A 34 8.65 10.88 2.54
CA GLN A 34 9.03 9.48 2.75
C GLN A 34 9.66 8.91 1.47
N THR A 35 10.64 8.02 1.60
CA THR A 35 11.37 7.42 0.47
C THR A 35 11.15 5.92 0.34
N THR A 36 10.61 5.25 1.35
CA THR A 36 10.42 3.80 1.37
C THR A 36 9.03 3.47 1.89
N LEU A 37 8.28 2.64 1.15
CA LEU A 37 7.02 2.05 1.61
C LEU A 37 7.30 0.63 2.10
N VAL A 38 6.93 0.32 3.34
CA VAL A 38 6.96 -1.06 3.85
C VAL A 38 5.54 -1.59 3.84
N VAL A 39 5.29 -2.62 3.03
CA VAL A 39 4.00 -3.32 2.94
C VAL A 39 4.13 -4.65 3.67
N ASP A 40 3.25 -4.87 4.62
CA ASP A 40 3.19 -6.11 5.38
C ASP A 40 2.40 -7.17 4.61
N ILE A 41 2.93 -8.39 4.53
CA ILE A 41 2.24 -9.49 3.85
C ILE A 41 1.06 -9.97 4.68
N ASP A 42 1.14 -9.88 6.01
CA ASP A 42 0.03 -10.22 6.90
C ASP A 42 -1.17 -9.30 6.64
N ASP A 43 -0.94 -8.00 6.41
CA ASP A 43 -1.99 -7.05 6.06
C ASP A 43 -2.66 -7.41 4.72
N ILE A 44 -1.88 -7.88 3.74
CA ILE A 44 -2.42 -8.35 2.46
C ILE A 44 -3.24 -9.62 2.67
N ALA A 45 -2.76 -10.55 3.51
CA ALA A 45 -3.43 -11.82 3.77
C ALA A 45 -4.79 -11.64 4.46
N LEU A 46 -4.96 -10.57 5.25
CA LEU A 46 -6.24 -10.20 5.85
C LEU A 46 -7.31 -9.80 4.82
N VAL A 47 -6.90 -9.28 3.66
CA VAL A 47 -7.80 -8.81 2.60
C VAL A 47 -7.94 -9.84 1.48
N ASP A 48 -6.81 -10.36 1.00
CA ASP A 48 -6.73 -11.30 -0.11
C ASP A 48 -5.60 -12.33 0.18
N PRO A 49 -5.92 -13.45 0.85
CA PRO A 49 -4.93 -14.47 1.21
C PRO A 49 -4.29 -15.14 -0.01
N GLU A 50 -5.02 -15.28 -1.13
CA GLU A 50 -4.46 -15.82 -2.38
C GLU A 50 -3.39 -14.88 -2.95
N LEU A 51 -3.61 -13.56 -2.86
CA LEU A 51 -2.60 -12.58 -3.27
C LEU A 51 -1.37 -12.65 -2.37
N ALA A 52 -1.54 -12.82 -1.06
CA ALA A 52 -0.42 -12.95 -0.12
C ALA A 52 0.43 -14.20 -0.40
N GLU A 53 -0.22 -15.34 -0.69
CA GLU A 53 0.45 -16.57 -1.08
C GLU A 53 1.23 -16.40 -2.39
N ALA A 54 0.58 -15.82 -3.41
CA ALA A 54 1.22 -15.57 -4.70
C ALA A 54 2.42 -14.60 -4.61
N ILE A 55 2.33 -13.59 -3.73
CA ILE A 55 3.47 -12.70 -3.42
C ILE A 55 4.61 -13.50 -2.80
N THR A 56 4.31 -14.37 -1.84
CA THR A 56 5.31 -15.19 -1.14
C THR A 56 6.00 -16.18 -2.09
N GLU A 57 5.26 -16.75 -3.05
CA GLU A 57 5.83 -17.64 -4.07
C GLU A 57 6.71 -16.90 -5.10
N ASN A 58 6.44 -15.62 -5.38
CA ASN A 58 7.20 -14.84 -6.37
C ASN A 58 7.41 -13.38 -5.97
N CYS A 59 8.10 -13.16 -4.84
CA CYS A 59 8.33 -11.83 -4.29
C CYS A 59 8.90 -10.86 -5.33
N ARG A 60 9.88 -11.29 -6.13
CA ARG A 60 10.56 -10.40 -7.10
C ARG A 60 9.61 -9.79 -8.13
N ARG A 61 8.71 -10.61 -8.70
CA ARG A 61 7.74 -10.14 -9.70
C ARG A 61 6.72 -9.21 -9.06
N TYR A 62 6.20 -9.58 -7.89
CA TYR A 62 5.20 -8.79 -7.21
C TYR A 62 5.76 -7.46 -6.69
N THR A 63 7.00 -7.41 -6.22
CA THR A 63 7.66 -6.13 -5.88
C THR A 63 7.67 -5.18 -7.08
N GLN A 64 8.03 -5.66 -8.27
CA GLN A 64 8.01 -4.84 -9.49
C GLN A 64 6.60 -4.37 -9.86
N LEU A 65 5.60 -5.24 -9.76
CA LEU A 65 4.19 -4.90 -9.98
C LEU A 65 3.71 -3.82 -9.00
N PHE A 66 4.01 -3.98 -7.71
CA PHE A 66 3.69 -2.98 -6.69
C PHE A 66 4.38 -1.65 -7.00
N SER A 67 5.66 -1.65 -7.35
CA SER A 67 6.37 -0.42 -7.73
C SER A 67 5.74 0.28 -8.93
N GLN A 68 5.34 -0.46 -9.98
CA GLN A 68 4.66 0.12 -11.13
C GLN A 68 3.31 0.73 -10.74
N VAL A 69 2.51 -0.01 -9.98
CA VAL A 69 1.20 0.42 -9.50
C VAL A 69 1.31 1.69 -8.65
N ILE A 70 2.26 1.73 -7.71
CA ILE A 70 2.51 2.90 -6.86
C ILE A 70 2.95 4.08 -7.73
N GLN A 71 3.87 3.89 -8.67
CA GLN A 71 4.35 4.94 -9.57
C GLN A 71 3.22 5.58 -10.37
N GLU A 72 2.22 4.80 -10.81
CA GLU A 72 1.04 5.32 -11.49
C GLU A 72 0.12 6.12 -10.56
N MET A 73 0.04 5.76 -9.26
CA MET A 73 -0.85 6.41 -8.28
C MET A 73 -0.25 7.69 -7.67
N LEU A 74 1.08 7.77 -7.52
CA LEU A 74 1.77 8.93 -6.94
C LEU A 74 1.34 10.30 -7.53
N PRO A 75 1.18 10.49 -8.85
CA PRO A 75 0.75 11.78 -9.39
C PRO A 75 -0.68 12.18 -8.96
N GLU A 76 -1.57 11.22 -8.69
CA GLU A 76 -2.95 11.50 -8.25
C GLU A 76 -3.02 11.84 -6.76
N LEU A 77 -2.05 11.35 -5.98
CA LEU A 77 -1.98 11.51 -4.53
C LEU A 77 -1.16 12.71 -4.07
N LYS A 78 -0.49 13.39 -5.02
CA LYS A 78 0.28 14.59 -4.73
C LYS A 78 -0.69 15.72 -4.39
N ASP A 79 -0.58 16.28 -3.20
CA ASP A 79 -1.31 17.49 -2.85
C ASP A 79 -0.91 18.57 -3.87
N LYS A 80 -1.90 19.15 -4.56
CA LYS A 80 -1.67 20.26 -5.49
C LYS A 80 -1.24 21.46 -4.65
N GLU A 81 0.07 21.67 -4.54
CA GLU A 81 0.63 23.00 -4.29
C GLU A 81 0.21 23.99 -5.39
#